data_AF-A0A954PUE3-F1
#
_entry.id   AF-A0A954PUE3-F1
#
_cell.length_a   1.000
_cell.length_b   1.000
_cell.length_c   1.000
_cell.angle_alpha   90.00
_cell.angle_beta   90.00
_cell.angle_gamma   90.00
#
_symmetry.space_group_name_H-M   'P 1'
#
loop_
_entity.id
_entity.type
_entity.pdbx_description
1 polymer ?
#
loop_
_entity_poly.entity_id
_entity_poly.type
_entity_poly.pdbx_seq_one_letter_code
_entity_poly.pdbx_strand_id
1 'polypeptide(L)'
;MIQLPHYICVRLLADVAAVLRPSIVDFADRDTLNHIDQSISQAKTAADGDLPRPSLEDLSITATQLTGKLEFFSQGLFFDDADRESHLGRLSPDQLALVRDVADIAARSLRAAVDDESNANTECQEGLSWAYDVAERLSDDELQGRIQTLVDNAIQ
;
A
#
# COMPACT_ATOMS: atom_id res chain seq x y z
N MET A 1 -21.23 -6.56 2.23
CA MET A 1 -19.92 -6.71 1.56
C MET A 1 -20.10 -6.23 0.13
N ILE A 2 -19.39 -5.19 -0.28
CA ILE A 2 -19.42 -4.70 -1.66
C ILE A 2 -18.50 -5.61 -2.47
N GLN A 3 -18.99 -6.11 -3.60
CA GLN A 3 -18.17 -6.81 -4.59
C GLN A 3 -17.92 -5.85 -5.74
N LEU A 4 -16.65 -5.53 -5.99
CA LEU A 4 -16.22 -4.70 -7.09
C LEU A 4 -15.59 -5.58 -8.18
N PRO A 5 -15.73 -5.19 -9.47
CA PRO A 5 -14.96 -5.79 -10.54
C PRO A 5 -13.46 -5.76 -10.23
N HIS A 6 -12.75 -6.82 -10.64
CA HIS A 6 -11.31 -7.00 -10.40
C HIS A 6 -10.46 -5.74 -10.65
N TYR A 7 -10.58 -5.12 -11.84
CA TYR A 7 -9.82 -3.92 -12.19
C TYR A 7 -10.17 -2.69 -11.34
N ILE A 8 -11.42 -2.60 -10.83
CA ILE A 8 -11.84 -1.52 -9.92
C ILE A 8 -11.17 -1.69 -8.57
N CYS A 9 -11.09 -2.92 -8.03
CA CYS A 9 -10.34 -3.20 -6.78
C CYS A 9 -8.88 -2.75 -6.89
N VAL A 10 -8.22 -3.15 -7.98
CA VAL A 10 -6.81 -2.82 -8.25
C VAL A 10 -6.61 -1.30 -8.30
N ARG A 11 -7.44 -0.61 -9.10
CA ARG A 11 -7.34 0.85 -9.26
C ARG A 11 -7.62 1.58 -7.95
N LEU A 12 -8.69 1.19 -7.25
CA LEU A 12 -9.09 1.82 -5.99
C LEU A 12 -7.98 1.74 -4.94
N LEU A 13 -7.39 0.56 -4.73
CA LEU A 13 -6.27 0.41 -3.80
C LEU A 13 -5.07 1.27 -4.19
N ALA A 14 -4.73 1.33 -5.48
CA ALA A 14 -3.62 2.15 -5.96
C ALA A 14 -3.88 3.66 -5.75
N ASP A 15 -5.11 4.13 -5.96
CA ASP A 15 -5.49 5.52 -5.71
C ASP A 15 -5.51 5.86 -4.22
N VAL A 16 -6.00 4.95 -3.38
CA VAL A 16 -5.98 5.11 -1.92
C VAL A 16 -4.54 5.17 -1.40
N ALA A 17 -3.65 4.28 -1.86
CA ALA A 17 -2.23 4.35 -1.53
C ALA A 17 -1.61 5.68 -1.97
N ALA A 18 -1.97 6.21 -3.15
CA ALA A 18 -1.48 7.50 -3.63
C ALA A 18 -1.95 8.68 -2.76
N VAL A 19 -3.18 8.61 -2.24
CA VAL A 19 -3.73 9.62 -1.30
C VAL A 19 -3.04 9.56 0.06
N LEU A 20 -2.64 8.37 0.51
CA LEU A 20 -1.94 8.17 1.78
C LEU A 20 -0.45 8.49 1.71
N ARG A 21 0.18 8.32 0.54
CA ARG A 21 1.62 8.50 0.33
C ARG A 21 2.18 9.83 0.88
N PRO A 22 1.52 10.99 0.77
CA PRO A 22 2.00 12.23 1.37
C PRO A 22 2.18 12.18 2.89
N SER A 23 1.48 11.30 3.62
CA SER A 23 1.58 11.21 5.08
C SER A 23 2.93 10.68 5.59
N ILE A 24 3.73 10.06 4.71
CA ILE A 24 5.03 9.48 5.05
C ILE A 24 6.22 10.21 4.41
N VAL A 25 6.01 11.21 3.56
CA VAL A 25 7.08 11.82 2.74
C VAL A 25 8.15 12.52 3.57
N ASP A 26 7.78 13.06 4.73
CA ASP A 26 8.70 13.85 5.56
C ASP A 26 9.72 12.98 6.31
N PHE A 27 9.51 11.66 6.35
CA PHE A 27 10.37 10.77 7.12
C PHE A 27 10.65 9.42 6.46
N ALA A 28 9.94 8.95 5.44
CA ALA A 28 10.38 7.78 4.68
C ALA A 28 11.59 8.13 3.79
N ASP A 29 12.51 7.20 3.61
CA ASP A 29 13.63 7.42 2.69
C ASP A 29 13.17 7.36 1.23
N ARG A 30 14.00 7.91 0.34
CA ARG A 30 13.69 8.00 -1.08
C ARG A 30 13.49 6.63 -1.73
N ASP A 31 14.25 5.62 -1.35
CA ASP A 31 14.17 4.31 -1.99
C ASP A 31 12.87 3.61 -1.61
N THR A 32 12.45 3.72 -0.34
CA THR A 32 11.13 3.26 0.12
C THR A 32 10.01 3.97 -0.61
N LEU A 33 10.06 5.31 -0.71
CA LEU A 33 9.05 6.08 -1.44
C LEU A 33 8.98 5.68 -2.93
N ASN A 34 10.12 5.48 -3.59
CA ASN A 34 10.17 5.05 -4.98
C ASN A 34 9.54 3.66 -5.18
N HIS A 35 9.74 2.71 -4.26
CA HIS A 35 9.11 1.38 -4.34
C HIS A 35 7.59 1.46 -4.20
N ILE A 36 7.10 2.31 -3.29
CA ILE A 36 5.65 2.55 -3.12
C ILE A 36 5.08 3.20 -4.39
N ASP A 37 5.72 4.26 -4.89
CA ASP A 37 5.31 4.98 -6.09
C ASP A 37 5.31 4.04 -7.33
N GLN A 38 6.30 3.14 -7.44
CA GLN A 38 6.35 2.11 -8.49
C GLN A 38 5.18 1.13 -8.35
N SER A 39 4.88 0.65 -7.14
CA SER A 39 3.78 -0.30 -6.91
C SER A 39 2.43 0.31 -7.32
N ILE A 40 2.18 1.56 -6.93
CA ILE A 40 1.01 2.33 -7.33
C ILE A 40 0.92 2.46 -8.85
N SER A 41 2.01 2.88 -9.51
CA SER A 41 2.03 3.09 -10.97
C SER A 41 1.80 1.79 -11.75
N GLN A 42 2.38 0.68 -11.29
CA GLN A 42 2.25 -0.61 -11.96
C GLN A 42 0.85 -1.21 -11.76
N ALA A 43 0.28 -1.11 -10.55
CA ALA A 43 -1.10 -1.53 -10.32
C ALA A 43 -2.09 -0.72 -11.18
N LYS A 44 -1.87 0.60 -11.32
CA LYS A 44 -2.67 1.43 -12.22
C LYS A 44 -2.61 0.92 -13.66
N THR A 45 -1.41 0.69 -14.17
CA THR A 45 -1.21 0.16 -15.53
C THR A 45 -1.85 -1.23 -15.70
N ALA A 46 -1.85 -2.05 -14.65
CA ALA A 46 -2.48 -3.37 -14.65
C ALA A 46 -4.00 -3.29 -14.72
N ALA A 47 -4.61 -2.36 -13.98
CA ALA A 47 -6.05 -2.09 -14.04
C ALA A 47 -6.50 -1.61 -15.43
N ASP A 48 -5.61 -0.96 -16.18
CA ASP A 48 -5.85 -0.56 -17.57
C ASP A 48 -5.70 -1.72 -18.59
N GLY A 49 -5.23 -2.89 -18.15
CA GLY A 49 -5.04 -4.07 -18.99
C GLY A 49 -3.70 -4.14 -19.73
N ASP A 50 -2.78 -3.21 -19.42
CA ASP A 50 -1.54 -2.97 -20.18
C ASP A 50 -0.29 -3.66 -19.60
N LEU A 51 -0.44 -4.58 -18.63
CA LEU A 51 0.67 -5.32 -18.02
C LEU A 51 0.54 -6.84 -18.13
N PRO A 52 1.57 -7.56 -18.63
CA PRO A 52 1.58 -9.01 -18.63
C PRO A 52 1.72 -9.58 -17.21
N ARG A 53 0.95 -10.63 -16.91
CA ARG A 53 0.82 -11.26 -15.58
C ARG A 53 2.15 -11.67 -14.90
N PRO A 54 3.16 -12.25 -15.60
CA PRO A 54 4.43 -12.60 -14.96
C PRO A 54 5.18 -11.40 -14.37
N SER A 55 5.08 -10.23 -15.01
CA SER A 55 5.70 -9.01 -14.48
C SER A 55 4.99 -8.52 -13.21
N LEU A 56 3.70 -8.79 -13.06
CA LEU A 56 2.94 -8.43 -11.85
C LEU A 56 3.28 -9.34 -10.66
N GLU A 57 3.55 -10.62 -10.91
CA GLU A 57 3.97 -11.57 -9.86
C GLU A 57 5.29 -11.14 -9.21
N ASP A 58 6.31 -10.82 -10.01
CA ASP A 58 7.62 -10.35 -9.51
C ASP A 58 7.51 -9.03 -8.74
N LEU A 59 6.67 -8.11 -9.23
CA LEU A 59 6.40 -6.82 -8.56
C LEU A 59 5.68 -7.03 -7.23
N SER A 60 4.67 -7.89 -7.19
CA SER A 60 3.92 -8.24 -5.98
C SER A 60 4.81 -8.86 -4.89
N ILE A 61 5.71 -9.77 -5.29
CA ILE A 61 6.69 -10.38 -4.37
C ILE A 61 7.61 -9.30 -3.80
N THR A 62 8.15 -8.43 -4.65
CA THR A 62 9.06 -7.34 -4.23
C THR A 62 8.37 -6.39 -3.26
N ALA A 63 7.13 -5.97 -3.56
CA ALA A 63 6.35 -5.10 -2.67
C ALA A 63 6.06 -5.78 -1.32
N THR A 64 5.74 -7.07 -1.33
CA THR A 64 5.49 -7.85 -0.10
C THR A 64 6.77 -8.05 0.74
N GLN A 65 7.94 -8.15 0.11
CA GLN A 65 9.22 -8.20 0.83
C GLN A 65 9.49 -6.88 1.58
N LEU A 66 9.19 -5.74 0.95
CA LEU A 66 9.32 -4.43 1.60
C LEU A 66 8.40 -4.33 2.83
N THR A 67 7.13 -4.73 2.70
CA THR A 67 6.17 -4.68 3.81
C THR A 67 6.57 -5.61 4.94
N GLY A 68 7.07 -6.81 4.63
CA GLY A 68 7.64 -7.74 5.60
C GLY A 68 8.84 -7.15 6.35
N LYS A 69 9.77 -6.48 5.66
CA LYS A 69 10.91 -5.82 6.30
C LYS A 69 10.45 -4.71 7.26
N LEU A 70 9.48 -3.89 6.84
CA LEU A 70 8.91 -2.82 7.67
C LEU A 70 8.17 -3.36 8.89
N GLU A 71 7.46 -4.49 8.75
CA GLU A 71 6.82 -5.19 9.87
C GLU A 71 7.84 -5.60 10.93
N PHE A 72 8.92 -6.27 10.55
CA PHE A 72 9.99 -6.65 11.48
C PHE A 72 10.58 -5.43 12.19
N PHE A 73 10.85 -4.36 11.45
CA PHE A 73 11.43 -3.14 12.02
C PHE A 73 10.48 -2.48 13.02
N SER A 74 9.17 -2.44 12.73
CA SER A 74 8.16 -1.89 13.64
C SER A 74 8.10 -2.62 14.98
N GLN A 75 8.51 -3.90 15.01
CA GLN A 75 8.62 -4.74 16.21
C GLN A 75 10.01 -4.66 16.89
N GLY A 76 10.92 -3.83 16.38
CA GLY A 76 12.30 -3.71 16.87
C GLY A 76 13.21 -4.86 16.45
N LEU A 77 12.82 -5.65 15.44
CA LEU A 77 13.58 -6.77 14.90
C LEU A 77 14.37 -6.28 13.67
N PHE A 78 15.70 -6.26 13.80
CA PHE A 78 16.63 -5.84 12.74
C PHE A 78 17.47 -7.05 12.30
N PHE A 79 17.80 -7.15 11.02
CA PHE A 79 18.55 -8.31 10.52
C PHE A 79 20.06 -8.19 10.80
N ASP A 80 20.58 -6.96 10.84
CA ASP A 80 21.96 -6.66 11.22
C ASP A 80 22.11 -5.24 11.81
N ASP A 81 23.34 -4.87 12.17
CA ASP A 81 23.63 -3.54 12.71
C ASP A 81 23.51 -2.43 11.64
N ALA A 82 23.71 -2.73 10.36
CA ALA A 82 23.56 -1.77 9.28
C ALA A 82 22.08 -1.36 9.10
N ASP A 83 21.15 -2.29 9.31
CA ASP A 83 19.72 -2.01 9.33
C ASP A 83 19.33 -1.03 10.43
N ARG A 84 19.90 -1.15 11.63
CA ARG A 84 19.68 -0.21 12.75
C ARG A 84 20.20 1.19 12.43
N GLU A 85 21.31 1.24 11.69
CA GLU A 85 21.92 2.49 11.28
C GLU A 85 21.28 3.08 10.00
N SER A 86 20.47 2.31 9.28
CA SER A 86 19.74 2.74 8.09
C SER A 86 18.70 3.82 8.41
N HIS A 87 18.20 4.51 7.38
CA HIS A 87 17.17 5.53 7.55
C HIS A 87 15.91 4.96 8.19
N LEU A 88 15.41 3.80 7.70
CA LEU A 88 14.27 3.10 8.29
C LEU A 88 14.54 2.66 9.73
N GLY A 89 15.75 2.18 10.04
CA GLY A 89 16.07 1.73 11.39
C GLY A 89 16.14 2.81 12.46
N ARG A 90 16.18 4.09 12.05
CA ARG A 90 16.16 5.26 12.93
C ARG A 90 14.77 5.85 13.14
N LEU A 91 13.77 5.39 12.39
CA LEU A 91 12.39 5.84 12.53
C LEU A 91 11.80 5.36 13.86
N SER A 92 10.85 6.12 14.40
CA SER A 92 10.09 5.66 15.56
C SER A 92 9.19 4.46 15.17
N PRO A 93 8.76 3.64 16.15
CA PRO A 93 7.82 2.55 15.87
C PRO A 93 6.54 3.01 15.17
N ASP A 94 6.00 4.17 15.55
CA ASP A 94 4.79 4.74 14.94
C ASP A 94 5.04 5.17 13.48
N GLN A 95 6.20 5.75 13.20
CA GLN A 95 6.61 6.10 11.84
C GLN A 95 6.76 4.83 10.98
N LEU A 96 7.43 3.80 11.50
CA LEU A 96 7.59 2.51 10.82
C LEU A 96 6.24 1.86 10.52
N ALA A 97 5.33 1.85 11.49
CA ALA A 97 3.98 1.34 11.30
C ALA A 97 3.24 2.12 10.20
N LEU A 98 3.39 3.45 10.14
CA LEU A 98 2.77 4.25 9.10
C LEU A 98 3.39 3.97 7.71
N VAL A 99 4.72 3.89 7.59
CA VAL A 99 5.37 3.51 6.32
C VAL A 99 4.90 2.13 5.87
N ARG A 100 4.84 1.16 6.80
CA ARG A 100 4.34 -0.20 6.55
C ARG A 100 2.92 -0.17 6.01
N ASP A 101 2.01 0.52 6.68
CA ASP A 101 0.59 0.53 6.31
C ASP A 101 0.39 1.11 4.90
N VAL A 102 1.06 2.22 4.58
CA VAL A 102 1.02 2.81 3.24
C VAL A 102 1.65 1.88 2.19
N ALA A 103 2.80 1.28 2.50
CA ALA A 103 3.47 0.34 1.61
C ALA A 103 2.62 -0.92 1.35
N ASP A 104 1.91 -1.42 2.37
CA ASP A 104 1.10 -2.61 2.20
C ASP A 104 -0.16 -2.33 1.41
N ILE A 105 -0.83 -1.18 1.59
CA ILE A 105 -1.96 -0.82 0.72
C ILE A 105 -1.51 -0.73 -0.75
N ALA A 106 -0.31 -0.20 -1.00
CA ALA A 106 0.28 -0.22 -2.34
C ALA A 106 0.58 -1.66 -2.82
N ALA A 107 1.14 -2.53 -1.97
CA ALA A 107 1.40 -3.93 -2.30
C ALA A 107 0.11 -4.72 -2.57
N ARG A 108 -0.96 -4.46 -1.80
CA ARG A 108 -2.30 -5.04 -1.98
C ARG A 108 -2.87 -4.74 -3.35
N SER A 109 -2.62 -3.55 -3.89
CA SER A 109 -3.05 -3.21 -5.26
C SER A 109 -2.41 -4.13 -6.31
N LEU A 110 -1.13 -4.51 -6.12
CA LEU A 110 -0.45 -5.48 -6.98
C LEU A 110 -0.91 -6.92 -6.73
N ARG A 111 -1.11 -7.33 -5.47
CA ARG A 111 -1.67 -8.66 -5.14
C ARG A 111 -3.03 -8.85 -5.78
N ALA A 112 -3.92 -7.87 -5.61
CA ALA A 112 -5.21 -7.83 -6.28
C ALA A 112 -5.07 -7.96 -7.80
N ALA A 113 -4.06 -7.35 -8.43
CA ALA A 113 -3.86 -7.41 -9.88
C ALA A 113 -3.38 -8.78 -10.38
N VAL A 114 -2.65 -9.54 -9.54
CA VAL A 114 -2.16 -10.89 -9.86
C VAL A 114 -3.26 -11.94 -9.66
N ASP A 115 -4.11 -11.72 -8.68
CA ASP A 115 -5.10 -12.69 -8.19
C ASP A 115 -6.39 -12.76 -9.03
N ASP A 116 -7.23 -13.76 -8.72
CA ASP A 116 -8.59 -13.83 -9.25
C ASP A 116 -9.54 -12.81 -8.58
N GLU A 117 -10.76 -12.69 -9.10
CA GLU A 117 -11.73 -11.69 -8.67
C GLU A 117 -12.13 -11.81 -7.19
N SER A 118 -12.20 -13.03 -6.64
CA SER A 118 -12.56 -13.24 -5.23
C SER A 118 -11.45 -12.75 -4.32
N ASN A 119 -10.20 -13.10 -4.64
CA ASN A 119 -9.03 -12.68 -3.88
C ASN A 119 -8.79 -11.16 -3.99
N ALA A 120 -8.98 -10.57 -5.18
CA ALA A 120 -8.87 -9.13 -5.37
C ALA A 120 -9.86 -8.33 -4.51
N ASN A 121 -11.07 -8.87 -4.29
CA ASN A 121 -12.05 -8.26 -3.38
C ASN A 121 -11.63 -8.37 -1.92
N THR A 122 -11.04 -9.49 -1.49
CA THR A 122 -10.48 -9.63 -0.14
C THR A 122 -9.36 -8.60 0.08
N GLU A 123 -8.41 -8.52 -0.86
CA GLU A 123 -7.32 -7.54 -0.81
C GLU A 123 -7.84 -6.09 -0.78
N CYS A 124 -8.88 -5.80 -1.57
CA CYS A 124 -9.52 -4.49 -1.58
C CYS A 124 -10.16 -4.14 -0.23
N GLN A 125 -10.91 -5.05 0.36
CA GLN A 125 -11.61 -4.79 1.62
C GLN A 125 -10.65 -4.60 2.78
N GLU A 126 -9.62 -5.45 2.86
CA GLU A 126 -8.58 -5.32 3.89
C GLU A 126 -7.76 -4.04 3.69
N GLY A 127 -7.35 -3.72 2.46
CA GLY A 127 -6.60 -2.49 2.17
C GLY A 127 -7.40 -1.22 2.46
N LEU A 128 -8.70 -1.20 2.19
CA LEU A 128 -9.58 -0.10 2.57
C LEU A 128 -9.74 0.03 4.08
N SER A 129 -9.90 -1.09 4.80
CA SER A 129 -9.94 -1.07 6.27
C SER A 129 -8.68 -0.41 6.83
N TRP A 130 -7.51 -0.80 6.33
CA TRP A 130 -6.23 -0.24 6.80
C TRP A 130 -6.07 1.23 6.44
N ALA A 131 -6.56 1.64 5.26
CA ALA A 131 -6.54 3.05 4.87
C ALA A 131 -7.35 3.92 5.84
N TYR A 132 -8.52 3.44 6.27
CA TYR A 132 -9.32 4.13 7.28
C TYR A 132 -8.63 4.12 8.65
N ASP A 133 -8.05 3.00 9.07
CA ASP A 133 -7.29 2.90 10.33
C ASP A 133 -6.09 3.88 10.34
N VAL A 134 -5.43 4.08 9.20
CA VAL A 134 -4.36 5.07 9.04
C VAL A 134 -4.89 6.49 9.19
N ALA A 135 -5.98 6.84 8.49
CA ALA A 135 -6.58 8.17 8.58
C ALA A 135 -7.03 8.50 10.02
N GLU A 136 -7.63 7.53 10.71
CA GLU A 136 -8.04 7.65 12.12
C GLU A 136 -6.81 7.85 13.03
N ARG A 137 -5.76 7.05 12.86
CA ARG A 137 -4.52 7.17 13.66
C ARG A 137 -3.84 8.54 13.48
N LEU A 138 -3.96 9.13 12.29
CA LEU A 138 -3.47 10.48 11.99
C LEU A 138 -4.44 11.58 12.45
N SER A 139 -5.66 11.24 12.85
CA SER A 139 -6.74 12.19 13.15
C SER A 139 -6.97 13.18 11.99
N ASP A 140 -6.91 12.68 10.75
CA ASP A 140 -7.02 13.48 9.52
C ASP A 140 -8.38 13.22 8.85
N ASP A 141 -9.40 14.00 9.26
CA ASP A 141 -10.76 13.93 8.70
C ASP A 141 -10.79 14.24 7.20
N GLU A 142 -9.86 15.06 6.70
CA GLU A 142 -9.74 15.39 5.28
C GLU A 142 -9.21 14.19 4.48
N LEU A 143 -8.23 13.46 5.03
CA LEU A 143 -7.76 12.18 4.48
C LEU A 143 -8.87 11.15 4.45
N GLN A 144 -9.63 11.02 5.53
CA GLN A 144 -10.78 10.12 5.58
C GLN A 144 -11.82 10.48 4.51
N GLY A 145 -12.13 11.76 4.34
CA GLY A 145 -13.06 12.25 3.31
C GLY A 145 -12.57 11.98 1.87
N ARG A 146 -11.26 12.12 1.62
CA ARG A 146 -10.65 11.78 0.33
C ARG A 146 -10.75 10.27 0.03
N ILE A 147 -10.48 9.42 1.03
CA ILE A 147 -10.63 7.96 0.90
C ILE A 147 -12.10 7.60 0.62
N GLN A 148 -13.05 8.16 1.38
CA GLN A 148 -14.48 7.91 1.19
C GLN A 148 -14.94 8.32 -0.21
N THR A 149 -14.47 9.47 -0.72
CA THR A 149 -14.79 9.93 -2.08
C THR A 149 -14.32 8.94 -3.14
N LEU A 150 -13.13 8.34 -2.98
CA LEU A 150 -12.64 7.30 -3.90
C LEU A 150 -13.51 6.05 -3.85
N VAL A 151 -13.90 5.62 -2.64
CA VAL A 151 -14.77 4.46 -2.44
C VAL A 151 -16.15 4.68 -3.07
N ASP A 152 -16.78 5.83 -2.83
CA ASP A 152 -18.10 6.17 -3.37
C ASP A 152 -18.08 6.20 -4.90
N ASN A 153 -17.00 6.72 -5.50
CA ASN A 153 -16.83 6.76 -6.95
C ASN A 153 -16.63 5.36 -7.55
N ALA A 154 -16.00 4.43 -6.82
CA ALA A 154 -15.76 3.06 -7.29
C ALA A 154 -17.03 2.19 -7.31
N ILE A 155 -18.05 2.56 -6.53
CA ILE A 155 -19.30 1.80 -6.38
C ILE A 155 -20.37 2.23 -7.39
N GLN A 156 -20.23 3.42 -7.98
CA GLN A 156 -21.16 3.99 -8.97
C GLN A 156 -20.97 3.37 -10.37
#